data_AF-A0A3D0PIC2-F1
#
_entry.id   AF-A0A3D0PIC2-F1
#
_cell.length_a   1.000
_cell.length_b   1.000
_cell.length_c   1.000
_cell.angle_alpha   90.00
_cell.angle_beta   90.00
_cell.angle_gamma   90.00
#
_symmetry.space_group_name_H-M   'P 1'
#
loop_
_entity.id
_entity.type
_entity.pdbx_description
1 polymer ?
#
loop_
_entity_poly.entity_id
_entity_poly.type
_entity_poly.pdbx_seq_one_letter_code
_entity_poly.pdbx_strand_id
1 'polypeptide(L)' 'VMKNITESYGAVDILINNAGITRDNLLMRMKEDEWDDIMNTNLASVYKMSKAVLRGMMKKR' A
#
# COMPACT_ATOMS: atom_id res chain seq x y z
N VAL A 1 -11.14 -7.54 -1.73
CA VAL A 1 -10.02 -8.05 -2.55
C VAL A 1 -9.11 -8.98 -1.77
N MET A 2 -8.39 -8.53 -0.72
CA MET A 2 -7.42 -9.38 0.00
C MET A 2 -8.00 -10.70 0.56
N LYS A 3 -9.21 -10.65 1.11
CA LYS A 3 -9.93 -11.85 1.59
C LYS A 3 -10.11 -12.87 0.45
N ASN A 4 -10.68 -12.45 -0.67
CA ASN A 4 -10.95 -13.31 -1.82
C ASN A 4 -9.65 -13.91 -2.41
N ILE A 5 -8.56 -13.13 -2.47
CA ILE A 5 -7.24 -13.64 -2.91
C ILE A 5 -6.76 -14.73 -1.96
N THR A 6 -6.88 -14.51 -0.64
CA THR A 6 -6.46 -15.49 0.36
C THR A 6 -7.30 -16.76 0.31
N GLU A 7 -8.61 -16.64 0.07
CA GLU A 7 -9.52 -17.78 -0.07
C GLU A 7 -9.25 -18.59 -1.35
N SER A 8 -8.89 -17.93 -2.45
CA SER A 8 -8.70 -18.59 -3.75
C SER A 8 -7.29 -19.17 -3.94
N TYR A 9 -6.27 -18.51 -3.39
CA TYR A 9 -4.86 -18.83 -3.66
C TYR A 9 -4.02 -19.09 -2.40
N GLY A 10 -4.61 -18.95 -1.21
CA GLY A 10 -3.90 -19.07 0.06
C GLY A 10 -3.15 -17.79 0.46
N ALA A 11 -2.31 -17.91 1.50
CA ALA A 11 -1.57 -16.75 2.00
C ALA A 11 -0.53 -16.23 1.00
N VAL A 12 -0.41 -14.91 0.91
CA VAL A 12 0.58 -14.23 0.04
C VAL A 12 2.01 -14.56 0.47
N ASP A 13 2.85 -14.96 -0.47
CA ASP A 13 4.27 -15.24 -0.24
C ASP A 13 5.16 -14.00 -0.45
N ILE A 14 4.86 -13.19 -1.47
CA ILE A 14 5.60 -11.98 -1.82
C ILE A 14 4.62 -10.83 -2.05
N LEU A 15 4.83 -9.72 -1.34
CA LEU A 15 4.12 -8.46 -1.55
C LEU A 15 5.05 -7.46 -2.24
N ILE A 16 4.62 -6.89 -3.36
CA ILE A 16 5.34 -5.84 -4.08
C ILE A 16 4.53 -4.54 -3.98
N ASN A 17 4.97 -3.61 -3.12
CA ASN A 17 4.38 -2.28 -3.03
C ASN A 17 4.97 -1.36 -4.11
N ASN A 18 4.45 -1.46 -5.34
CA ASN A 18 4.97 -0.72 -6.50
C ASN A 18 4.16 0.55 -6.84
N ALA A 19 2.89 0.62 -6.43
CA ALA A 19 2.05 1.75 -6.79
C ALA A 19 2.56 3.04 -6.12
N GLY A 20 2.70 4.10 -6.91
CA GLY A 20 3.12 5.41 -6.44
C GLY A 20 2.67 6.50 -7.41
N ILE A 21 2.47 7.70 -6.88
CA ILE A 21 2.13 8.90 -7.63
C ILE A 21 3.06 10.04 -7.29
N THR A 22 3.06 11.06 -8.14
CA THR A 22 3.70 12.34 -7.86
C THR A 22 2.70 13.47 -8.15
N ARG A 23 2.80 14.56 -7.37
CA ARG A 23 2.15 15.85 -7.66
C ARG A 23 3.26 16.87 -7.85
N ASP A 24 3.64 17.09 -9.10
CA ASP A 24 4.75 17.96 -9.44
C ASP A 24 4.33 19.43 -9.31
N ASN A 25 4.73 20.04 -8.21
CA ASN A 25 4.49 21.45 -7.94
C ASN A 25 5.57 21.98 -7.00
N LEU A 26 5.73 23.30 -6.97
CA LEU A 26 6.53 23.92 -5.90
C LEU A 26 5.81 23.71 -4.58
N LEU A 27 6.54 23.36 -3.52
CA LEU A 27 5.94 23.09 -2.20
C LEU A 27 5.06 24.26 -1.71
N MET A 28 5.47 25.50 -1.95
CA MET A 28 4.69 26.71 -1.60
C MET A 28 3.32 26.79 -2.29
N ARG A 29 3.14 26.08 -3.40
CA ARG A 29 1.89 26.07 -4.20
C ARG A 29 1.15 24.74 -4.10
N MET A 30 1.70 23.77 -3.38
CA MET A 30 1.10 22.48 -3.18
C MET A 30 -0.15 22.65 -2.31
N LYS A 31 -1.26 22.11 -2.79
CA LYS A 31 -2.47 22.07 -1.98
C LYS A 31 -2.42 20.89 -1.01
N GLU A 32 -3.16 20.99 0.08
CA GLU A 32 -3.20 19.93 1.09
C GLU A 32 -3.71 18.60 0.53
N ASP A 33 -4.69 18.62 -0.36
CA ASP A 33 -5.22 17.43 -1.04
C ASP A 33 -4.19 16.74 -1.93
N GLU A 34 -3.33 17.51 -2.60
CA GLU A 34 -2.21 16.97 -3.38
C GLU A 34 -1.17 16.27 -2.49
N TRP A 35 -0.88 16.87 -1.34
CA TRP A 35 0.01 16.27 -0.34
C TRP A 35 -0.60 14.99 0.24
N ASP A 36 -1.87 15.03 0.63
CA ASP A 36 -2.60 13.89 1.17
C ASP A 36 -2.66 12.74 0.16
N ASP A 37 -2.87 13.03 -1.13
CA ASP A 37 -2.85 12.03 -2.19
C ASP A 37 -1.51 11.28 -2.24
N ILE A 38 -0.39 12.02 -2.21
CA ILE A 38 0.95 11.44 -2.19
C ILE A 38 1.13 10.58 -0.95
N MET A 39 0.78 11.09 0.23
CA MET A 39 0.97 10.38 1.49
C MET A 39 0.10 9.12 1.58
N ASN A 40 -1.15 9.20 1.13
CA ASN A 40 -2.06 8.07 1.13
C ASN A 40 -1.59 6.97 0.16
N THR A 41 -1.09 7.35 -1.02
CA THR A 41 -0.70 6.38 -2.05
C THR A 41 0.70 5.83 -1.83
N ASN A 42 1.68 6.66 -1.49
CA ASN A 42 3.09 6.25 -1.49
C ASN A 42 3.55 5.72 -0.13
N LEU A 43 2.88 6.10 0.97
CA LEU A 43 3.28 5.70 2.32
C LEU A 43 2.21 4.91 3.06
N ALA A 44 0.99 5.46 3.19
CA ALA A 44 -0.07 4.80 3.95
C ALA A 44 -0.49 3.46 3.32
N SER A 45 -0.46 3.37 1.99
CA SER A 45 -0.74 2.12 1.27
C SER A 45 0.22 1.00 1.66
N VAL A 46 1.52 1.31 1.77
CA VAL A 46 2.59 0.35 2.12
C VAL A 46 2.32 -0.24 3.49
N TYR A 47 1.99 0.58 4.48
CA TYR A 47 1.60 0.11 5.81
C TYR A 47 0.36 -0.78 5.77
N LYS A 48 -0.71 -0.33 5.13
CA LYS A 48 -2.01 -1.03 5.08
C LYS A 48 -1.87 -2.40 4.42
N MET A 49 -1.18 -2.47 3.27
CA MET A 49 -0.99 -3.72 2.53
C MET A 49 -0.04 -4.68 3.25
N SER A 50 1.06 -4.17 3.80
CA SER A 50 2.00 -4.99 4.57
C SER A 50 1.31 -5.61 5.78
N LYS A 51 0.54 -4.82 6.54
CA LYS A 51 -0.24 -5.32 7.69
C LYS A 51 -1.27 -6.39 7.28
N ALA A 52 -1.91 -6.23 6.13
CA ALA A 52 -2.92 -7.17 5.64
C ALA A 52 -2.35 -8.56 5.34
N VAL A 53 -1.11 -8.65 4.83
CA VAL A 53 -0.49 -9.93 4.45
C VAL A 53 0.39 -10.54 5.55
N LEU A 54 0.89 -9.72 6.50
CA LEU A 54 1.91 -10.10 7.47
C LEU A 54 1.55 -11.37 8.25
N ARG A 55 0.30 -11.49 8.72
CA ARG A 55 -0.14 -12.66 9.49
C ARG A 55 -0.08 -13.95 8.67
N GLY A 56 -0.44 -13.90 7.40
CA GLY A 56 -0.39 -15.05 6.50
C GLY A 56 1.05 -15.49 6.25
N MET A 57 1.94 -14.53 6.00
CA MET A 57 3.37 -14.77 5.78
C MET A 57 4.05 -15.37 7.01
N MET A 58 3.78 -14.85 8.22
CA MET A 58 4.39 -15.37 9.45
C MET A 58 3.99 -16.81 9.77
N LYS A 59 2.77 -17.23 9.40
CA LYS A 59 2.30 -18.61 9.61
C LYS A 59 2.93 -19.63 8.66
N LYS A 60 3.46 -19.18 7.52
CA LYS A 60 4.10 -20.03 6.50
C LYS A 60 5.59 -20.28 6.79
N ARG A 61 6.18 -19.59 7.79
CA ARG A 61 7.50 -19.90 8.32
C ARG A 61 7.44 -21.15 9.20
#